data_AF-A0A1B1A1Y6-F1
#
_entry.id   AF-A0A1B1A1Y6-F1
#
_cell.length_a   1.000
_cell.length_b   1.000
_cell.length_c   1.000
_cell.angle_alpha   90.00
_cell.angle_beta   90.00
_cell.angle_gamma   90.00
#
_symmetry.space_group_name_H-M   'P 1'
#
loop_
_entity.id
_entity.type
_entity.pdbx_description
1 polymer ?
#
loop_
_entity_poly.entity_id
_entity_poly.type
_entity_poly.pdbx_seq_one_letter_code
_entity_poly.pdbx_strand_id
1 'polypeptide(L)'
;MLNAAAASAEAQMNMATAAAITSAKAEADRTDDDKTVLDGVHLALAWVADMRAAFEALAADPDADFMNAAAWPALPPEIPPLIERF
;
A
#
# COMPACT_ATOMS: atom_id res chain seq x y z
N MET A 1 -9.37 -10.70 10.42
CA MET A 1 -8.52 -9.51 10.24
C MET A 1 -7.18 -10.01 9.74
N LEU A 2 -6.75 -9.62 8.53
CA LEU A 2 -5.37 -9.83 8.10
C LEU A 2 -4.45 -9.06 9.06
N ASN A 3 -3.33 -9.65 9.47
CA ASN A 3 -2.30 -8.91 10.19
C ASN A 3 -1.57 -7.98 9.20
N ALA A 4 -0.98 -6.89 9.71
CA ALA A 4 -0.40 -5.83 8.86
C ALA A 4 0.69 -6.35 7.90
N ALA A 5 1.38 -7.42 8.27
CA ALA A 5 2.35 -8.09 7.42
C ALA A 5 1.72 -8.73 6.17
N ALA A 6 0.60 -9.44 6.31
CA ALA A 6 -0.13 -10.02 5.18
C ALA A 6 -0.71 -8.93 4.26
N ALA A 7 -1.26 -7.86 4.85
CA ALA A 7 -1.81 -6.73 4.09
C ALA A 7 -0.72 -5.98 3.29
N SER A 8 0.48 -5.84 3.84
CA SER A 8 1.62 -5.21 3.15
C SER A 8 2.13 -6.04 1.96
N ALA A 9 2.17 -7.36 2.09
CA ALA A 9 2.59 -8.25 1.01
C ALA A 9 1.59 -8.29 -0.16
N GLU A 10 0.29 -8.39 0.13
CA GLU A 10 -0.77 -8.29 -0.89
C GLU A 10 -0.77 -6.92 -1.56
N ALA A 11 -0.63 -5.83 -0.79
CA ALA A 11 -0.51 -4.49 -1.36
C ALA A 11 0.68 -4.38 -2.33
N GLN A 12 1.86 -4.90 -1.99
CA GLN A 12 3.01 -4.85 -2.89
C GLN A 12 2.77 -5.62 -4.21
N MET A 13 2.14 -6.80 -4.14
CA MET A 13 1.88 -7.63 -5.32
C MET A 13 0.79 -7.06 -6.23
N ASN A 14 -0.31 -6.58 -5.63
CA ASN A 14 -1.44 -6.01 -6.39
C ASN A 14 -1.06 -4.65 -7.00
N MET A 15 -0.23 -3.86 -6.31
CA MET A 15 0.23 -2.56 -6.83
C MET A 15 1.30 -2.70 -7.92
N ALA A 16 2.17 -3.71 -7.85
CA ALA A 16 3.09 -4.04 -8.95
C ALA A 16 2.32 -4.42 -10.24
N THR A 17 1.22 -5.17 -10.09
CA THR A 17 0.31 -5.52 -11.19
C THR A 17 -0.38 -4.28 -11.77
N ALA A 18 -0.91 -3.40 -10.92
CA ALA A 18 -1.55 -2.16 -11.37
C ALA A 18 -0.58 -1.20 -12.08
N ALA A 19 0.65 -1.06 -11.58
CA ALA A 19 1.70 -0.28 -12.24
C ALA A 19 2.09 -0.88 -13.61
N ALA A 20 2.17 -2.21 -13.71
CA ALA A 20 2.44 -2.89 -14.98
C ALA A 20 1.31 -2.70 -16.01
N ILE A 21 0.05 -2.76 -15.58
CA ILE A 21 -1.12 -2.54 -16.46
C ILE A 21 -1.16 -1.09 -16.97
N THR A 22 -0.90 -0.11 -16.10
CA THR A 22 -1.05 1.29 -16.50
C THR A 22 0.17 1.87 -17.22
N SER A 23 1.37 1.38 -16.94
CA SER A 23 2.58 1.74 -17.71
C SER A 23 2.57 1.20 -19.14
N ALA A 24 1.74 0.19 -19.43
CA ALA A 24 1.54 -0.33 -20.78
C ALA A 24 0.67 0.59 -21.69
N LYS A 25 0.06 1.66 -21.13
CA LYS A 25 -0.72 2.66 -21.88
C LYS A 25 0.08 3.96 -22.05
N ALA A 26 0.00 4.57 -23.23
CA ALA A 26 0.50 5.93 -23.41
C ALA A 26 -0.31 6.91 -22.54
N GLU A 27 0.35 7.92 -21.97
CA GLU A 27 -0.30 8.85 -21.04
C GLU A 27 -1.53 9.56 -21.63
N ALA A 28 -1.46 9.90 -22.92
CA ALA A 28 -2.57 10.52 -23.66
C ALA A 28 -3.82 9.63 -23.80
N ASP A 29 -3.66 8.32 -23.64
CA ASP A 29 -4.73 7.33 -23.80
C ASP A 29 -5.30 6.86 -22.45
N ARG A 30 -4.84 7.42 -21.33
CA ARG A 30 -5.32 7.07 -19.99
C ARG A 30 -6.69 7.68 -19.72
N THR A 31 -7.61 6.82 -19.31
CA THR A 31 -8.94 7.22 -18.83
C THR A 31 -8.86 7.81 -17.42
N ASP A 32 -9.93 8.44 -16.93
CA ASP A 32 -9.98 8.94 -15.55
C ASP A 32 -9.98 7.80 -14.51
N ASP A 33 -10.48 6.62 -14.89
CA ASP A 33 -10.36 5.41 -14.09
C ASP A 33 -8.89 4.93 -14.00
N ASP A 34 -8.13 5.00 -15.10
CA ASP A 34 -6.69 4.68 -15.08
C ASP A 34 -5.91 5.63 -14.14
N LYS A 35 -6.26 6.92 -14.13
CA LYS A 35 -5.64 7.91 -13.23
C LYS A 35 -6.00 7.62 -11.76
N THR A 36 -7.26 7.29 -11.50
CA THR A 36 -7.73 6.90 -10.15
C THR A 36 -6.96 5.68 -9.62
N VAL A 37 -6.72 4.69 -10.47
CA VAL A 37 -5.89 3.52 -10.11
C VAL A 37 -4.45 3.94 -9.84
N LEU A 38 -3.84 4.80 -10.66
CA LEU A 38 -2.46 5.28 -10.44
C LEU A 38 -2.30 6.06 -9.14
N ASP A 39 -3.22 6.98 -8.85
CA ASP A 39 -3.17 7.78 -7.62
C ASP A 39 -3.31 6.89 -6.39
N GLY A 40 -4.20 5.90 -6.47
CA GLY A 40 -4.34 4.85 -5.47
C GLY A 40 -3.08 4.01 -5.27
N VAL A 41 -2.39 3.64 -6.35
CA VAL A 41 -1.11 2.93 -6.31
C VAL A 41 -0.03 3.77 -5.63
N HIS A 42 0.07 5.06 -5.97
CA HIS A 42 1.02 5.96 -5.31
C HIS A 42 0.76 6.06 -3.81
N LEU A 43 -0.51 6.19 -3.40
CA LEU A 43 -0.90 6.25 -1.99
C LEU A 43 -0.55 4.95 -1.25
N ALA A 44 -0.81 3.79 -1.87
CA ALA A 44 -0.46 2.50 -1.30
C ALA A 44 1.05 2.31 -1.14
N LEU A 45 1.85 2.71 -2.13
CA LEU A 45 3.31 2.63 -2.05
C LEU A 45 3.88 3.57 -0.98
N ALA A 46 3.32 4.78 -0.84
CA ALA A 46 3.69 5.69 0.23
C ALA A 46 3.40 5.09 1.62
N TRP A 47 2.20 4.53 1.80
CA TRP A 47 1.85 3.85 3.07
C TRP A 47 2.75 2.65 3.37
N VAL A 48 3.13 1.84 2.37
CA VAL A 48 4.09 0.74 2.56
C VAL A 48 5.48 1.27 2.97
N ALA A 49 5.93 2.41 2.42
CA ALA A 49 7.17 3.04 2.83
C ALA A 49 7.11 3.50 4.30
N ASP A 50 6.00 4.11 4.72
CA ASP A 50 5.77 4.51 6.11
C ASP A 50 5.76 3.29 7.05
N MET A 51 5.13 2.18 6.64
CA MET A 51 5.14 0.92 7.38
C MET A 51 6.56 0.37 7.58
N ARG A 52 7.44 0.47 6.56
CA ARG A 52 8.85 0.03 6.67
C ARG A 52 9.63 0.92 7.63
N ALA A 53 9.45 2.23 7.55
CA ALA A 53 10.08 3.18 8.48
C ALA A 53 9.60 2.94 9.92
N ALA A 54 8.32 2.69 10.13
CA ALA A 54 7.76 2.35 11.44
C ALA A 54 8.34 1.03 11.98
N PHE A 55 8.52 0.01 11.13
CA PHE A 55 9.15 -1.24 11.54
C PHE A 55 10.60 -1.02 12.01
N GLU A 56 11.41 -0.21 11.32
CA GLU A 56 12.78 0.09 11.75
C GLU A 56 12.80 0.74 13.14
N ALA A 57 11.88 1.68 13.40
CA ALA A 57 11.75 2.33 14.70
C ALA A 57 11.31 1.35 15.81
N LEU A 58 10.31 0.49 15.52
CA LEU A 58 9.83 -0.52 16.47
C LEU A 58 10.89 -1.60 16.73
N ALA A 59 11.66 -2.01 15.73
CA ALA A 59 12.73 -3.00 15.87
C ALA A 59 13.92 -2.50 16.70
N ALA A 60 14.10 -1.18 16.79
CA ALA A 60 15.13 -0.58 17.65
C ALA A 60 14.71 -0.50 19.12
N ASP A 61 13.42 -0.65 19.43
CA ASP A 61 12.88 -0.62 20.78
C ASP A 61 12.61 -2.05 21.29
N PRO A 62 13.37 -2.54 22.30
CA PRO A 62 13.19 -3.89 22.84
C PRO A 62 11.83 -4.10 23.54
N ASP A 63 11.14 -3.02 23.91
CA ASP A 63 9.84 -3.06 24.56
C ASP A 63 8.67 -2.86 23.57
N ALA A 64 8.96 -2.74 22.28
CA ALA A 64 7.93 -2.52 21.26
C ALA A 64 6.94 -3.68 21.15
N ASP A 65 5.65 -3.35 21.21
CA ASP A 65 4.57 -4.29 20.92
C ASP A 65 4.16 -4.21 19.45
N PHE A 66 4.70 -5.13 18.64
CA PHE A 66 4.35 -5.27 17.22
C PHE A 66 2.89 -5.63 16.98
N MET A 67 2.17 -6.11 18.00
CA MET A 67 0.75 -6.47 17.91
C MET A 67 -0.18 -5.29 18.19
N ASN A 68 0.36 -4.17 18.69
CA ASN A 68 -0.39 -2.95 18.87
C ASN A 68 -0.65 -2.28 17.50
N ALA A 69 -1.89 -2.32 17.02
CA ALA A 69 -2.27 -1.69 15.76
C ALA A 69 -1.99 -0.17 15.74
N ALA A 70 -1.99 0.50 16.89
CA ALA A 70 -1.69 1.92 17.00
C ALA A 70 -0.19 2.24 16.83
N ALA A 71 0.69 1.24 16.88
CA ALA A 71 2.12 1.39 16.59
C ALA A 71 2.42 1.51 15.09
N TRP A 72 1.42 1.25 14.24
CA TRP A 72 1.54 1.24 12.79
C TRP A 72 0.82 2.43 12.16
N PRO A 73 1.31 2.95 11.02
CA PRO A 73 0.57 3.90 10.20
C PRO A 73 -0.84 3.38 9.86
N ALA A 74 -1.86 4.22 10.08
CA ALA A 74 -3.23 3.88 9.71
C ALA A 74 -3.31 3.62 8.21
N LEU A 75 -4.06 2.58 7.82
CA LEU A 75 -4.32 2.27 6.42
C LEU A 75 -5.22 3.35 5.80
N PRO A 76 -4.77 4.06 4.74
CA PRO A 76 -5.64 4.99 4.01
C PRO A 76 -6.93 4.31 3.51
N PRO A 77 -8.11 4.93 3.70
CA PRO A 77 -9.40 4.32 3.37
C PRO A 77 -9.60 4.10 1.86
N GLU A 78 -8.83 4.77 1.01
CA GLU A 78 -8.84 4.62 -0.44
C GLU A 78 -8.17 3.32 -0.91
N ILE A 79 -7.31 2.70 -0.09
CA ILE A 79 -6.52 1.52 -0.47
C ILE A 79 -7.33 0.21 -0.47
N PRO A 80 -8.14 -0.14 0.55
CA PRO A 80 -8.88 -1.41 0.57
C PRO A 80 -9.74 -1.67 -0.69
N PRO A 81 -10.53 -0.70 -1.20
CA PRO A 81 -11.29 -0.90 -2.44
C PRO A 81 -10.43 -1.17 -3.67
N LEU A 82 -9.20 -0.64 -3.72
CA LEU A 82 -8.25 -0.91 -4.80
C LEU A 82 -7.62 -2.28 -4.69
N ILE A 83 -7.33 -2.76 -3.48
CA ILE A 83 -6.83 -4.13 -3.27
C ILE A 83 -7.90 -5.14 -3.68
N GLU A 84 -9.15 -4.94 -3.27
CA GLU A 84 -10.28 -5.84 -3.62
C GLU A 84 -10.59 -5.88 -5.12
N ARG A 85 -10.14 -4.87 -5.87
CA ARG A 85 -10.33 -4.75 -7.32
C ARG A 85 -9.40 -5.68 -8.13
N PHE A 86 -8.30 -6.15 -7.57
CA PHE A 86 -7.25 -6.94 -8.25
C PHE A 86 -6.92 -8.24 -7.52
#